data_AF-A0A376F8Z3-F1
#
_entry.id   AF-A0A376F8Z3-F1
#
_cell.length_a   1.000
_cell.length_b   1.000
_cell.length_c   1.000
_cell.angle_alpha   90.00
_cell.angle_beta   90.00
_cell.angle_gamma   90.00
#
_symmetry.space_group_name_H-M   'P 1'
#
loop_
_entity.id
_entity.type
_entity.pdbx_description
1 polymer ?
#
loop_
_entity_poly.entity_id
_entity_poly.type
_entity_poly.pdbx_seq_one_letter_code
_entity_poly.pdbx_strand_id
1 'polypeptide(L)' 'MADKSRYSGHLIDFNVRAERMAWLPSAPQLGTNPLRIAEAAKQAGMSPVDYTVKSLKDGSIRFAAEQPEKR' A
#
# COMPACT_ATOMS: atom_id res chain seq x y z
N MET A 1 0.25 14.40 -27.87
CA MET A 1 -0.03 12.96 -27.62
C MET A 1 0.80 12.48 -26.45
N ALA A 2 0.33 11.49 -25.70
CA ALA A 2 1.03 10.95 -24.54
C ALA A 2 2.31 10.18 -24.95
N ASP A 3 3.40 10.40 -24.24
CA ASP A 3 4.69 9.72 -24.47
C ASP A 3 4.63 8.25 -24.04
N LYS A 4 4.75 7.33 -25.00
CA LYS A 4 4.67 5.88 -24.77
C LYS A 4 5.76 5.35 -23.84
N SER A 5 6.92 6.02 -23.76
CA SER A 5 8.02 5.60 -22.87
C SER A 5 7.66 5.70 -21.38
N ARG A 6 6.68 6.54 -21.04
CA ARG A 6 6.20 6.76 -19.66
C ARG A 6 5.17 5.72 -19.20
N TYR A 7 4.69 4.88 -20.11
CA TYR A 7 3.62 3.91 -19.88
C TYR A 7 4.05 2.48 -20.23
N SER A 8 5.22 2.07 -19.74
CA SER A 8 5.68 0.67 -19.77
C SER A 8 5.28 -0.07 -18.48
N GLY A 9 4.88 -1.34 -18.61
CA GLY A 9 4.40 -2.20 -17.51
C GLY A 9 3.28 -3.16 -17.94
N HIS A 10 2.91 -4.12 -17.09
CA HIS A 10 1.73 -4.97 -17.30
C HIS A 10 0.46 -4.20 -16.92
N LEU A 11 -0.71 -4.57 -17.48
CA LEU A 11 -1.99 -3.89 -17.17
C LEU A 11 -2.29 -3.82 -15.66
N ILE A 12 -1.82 -4.81 -14.90
CA ILE A 12 -1.99 -4.87 -13.44
C ILE A 12 -1.20 -3.78 -12.69
N ASP A 13 -0.07 -3.30 -13.23
CA ASP A 13 0.76 -2.27 -12.60
C ASP A 13 0.04 -0.92 -12.53
N PHE A 14 -0.90 -0.68 -13.46
CA PHE A 14 -1.72 0.51 -13.47
C PHE A 14 -2.78 0.50 -12.35
N ASN A 15 -3.35 -0.67 -12.04
CA ASN A 15 -4.29 -0.82 -10.92
C ASN A 15 -3.59 -0.60 -9.57
N VAL A 16 -2.40 -1.19 -9.36
CA VAL A 16 -1.61 -0.98 -8.14
C VAL A 16 -1.28 0.51 -7.93
N ARG A 17 -0.93 1.24 -8.99
CA ARG A 17 -0.69 2.69 -8.94
C ARG A 17 -1.96 3.48 -8.62
N ALA A 18 -3.10 3.11 -9.18
CA ALA A 18 -4.38 3.76 -8.93
C ALA A 18 -4.88 3.54 -7.49
N GLU A 19 -4.74 2.33 -6.97
CA GLU A 19 -5.07 1.97 -5.58
C GLU A 19 -4.22 2.77 -4.57
N ARG A 20 -2.90 2.84 -4.79
CA ARG A 20 -1.99 3.64 -3.94
C ARG A 20 -2.33 5.14 -3.93
N MET A 21 -2.87 5.65 -5.04
CA MET A 21 -3.30 7.04 -5.19
C MET A 21 -4.76 7.29 -4.77
N ALA A 22 -5.42 6.29 -4.15
CA ALA A 22 -6.80 6.35 -3.70
C ALA A 22 -7.84 6.58 -4.83
N TRP A 23 -7.51 6.19 -6.07
CA TRP A 23 -8.46 6.24 -7.19
C TRP A 23 -9.35 5.00 -7.26
N LEU A 24 -8.87 3.87 -6.71
CA LEU A 24 -9.60 2.61 -6.61
C LEU A 24 -9.47 2.01 -5.20
N PRO A 25 -10.50 1.31 -4.68
CA PRO A 25 -10.39 0.56 -3.44
C PRO A 25 -9.59 -0.74 -3.64
N SER A 26 -8.86 -1.20 -2.61
CA SER A 26 -8.08 -2.45 -2.60
C SER A 26 -8.73 -3.54 -1.74
N ALA A 27 -8.58 -4.82 -2.12
CA ALA A 27 -8.94 -5.96 -1.27
C ALA A 27 -8.10 -7.21 -1.61
N PRO A 28 -7.33 -7.79 -0.65
CA PRO A 28 -7.01 -7.28 0.69
C PRO A 28 -6.31 -5.92 0.65
N GLN A 29 -6.44 -5.11 1.70
CA GLN A 29 -5.94 -3.73 1.70
C GLN A 29 -4.42 -3.64 1.94
N LEU A 30 -3.94 -4.30 3.00
CA LEU A 30 -2.54 -4.23 3.44
C LEU A 30 -1.93 -5.63 3.48
N GLY A 31 -0.63 -5.73 3.24
CA GLY A 31 0.15 -6.98 3.35
C GLY A 31 0.41 -7.43 4.79
N THR A 32 -0.31 -6.88 5.76
CA THR A 32 -0.24 -7.25 7.19
C THR A 32 -1.65 -7.29 7.77
N ASN A 33 -1.84 -8.03 8.87
CA ASN A 33 -3.12 -8.06 9.56
C ASN A 33 -3.42 -6.66 10.16
N PRO A 34 -4.46 -5.97 9.69
CA PRO A 34 -4.74 -4.59 10.10
C PRO A 34 -5.07 -4.46 11.59
N LEU A 35 -5.50 -5.55 12.26
CA LEU A 35 -5.78 -5.54 13.70
C LEU A 35 -4.53 -5.37 14.56
N ARG A 36 -3.32 -5.62 14.03
CA ARG A 36 -2.05 -5.44 14.76
C ARG A 36 -1.47 -4.03 14.69
N ILE A 37 -1.99 -3.19 13.79
CA ILE A 37 -1.45 -1.84 13.54
C ILE A 37 -1.63 -0.93 14.76
N ALA A 38 -2.78 -1.02 15.44
CA ALA A 38 -3.05 -0.21 16.62
C ALA A 38 -2.07 -0.52 17.78
N GLU A 39 -1.73 -1.79 17.97
CA GLU A 39 -0.76 -2.22 18.98
C GLU A 39 0.66 -1.72 18.65
N ALA A 40 1.10 -1.89 17.41
CA ALA A 40 2.41 -1.43 16.96
C ALA A 40 2.54 0.11 17.02
N ALA A 41 1.48 0.84 16.67
CA ALA A 41 1.43 2.29 16.79
C ALA A 41 1.55 2.75 18.25
N LYS A 42 0.85 2.07 19.18
CA LYS A 42 0.95 2.33 20.61
C LYS A 42 2.36 2.10 21.14
N GLN A 43 3.02 1.03 20.73
CA GLN A 43 4.42 0.74 21.11
C GLN A 43 5.39 1.80 20.56
N ALA A 44 5.12 2.36 19.38
CA ALA A 44 5.90 3.42 18.77
C ALA A 44 5.59 4.83 19.32
N GLY A 45 4.60 4.97 20.22
CA GLY A 45 4.17 6.28 20.73
C GLY A 45 3.52 7.18 19.67
N MET A 46 2.95 6.60 18.62
CA MET A 46 2.33 7.32 17.49
C MET A 46 0.83 7.03 17.41
N SER A 47 0.07 7.89 16.74
CA SER A 47 -1.31 7.55 16.36
C SER A 47 -1.29 6.40 15.32
N PRO A 48 -2.34 5.54 15.26
CA PRO A 48 -2.42 4.50 14.24
C PRO A 48 -2.34 5.03 12.81
N VAL A 49 -2.88 6.23 12.56
CA VAL A 49 -2.84 6.89 11.25
C VAL A 49 -1.40 7.28 10.91
N ASP A 50 -0.71 7.98 11.80
CA ASP A 50 0.66 8.45 11.55
C ASP A 50 1.64 7.28 11.41
N TYR A 51 1.47 6.25 12.24
CA TYR A 51 2.24 5.02 12.15
C TYR A 51 2.04 4.33 10.80
N THR A 52 0.79 4.21 10.34
CA THR A 52 0.48 3.57 9.05
C THR A 52 1.06 4.36 7.89
N VAL A 53 0.91 5.69 7.88
CA VAL A 53 1.46 6.55 6.83
C VAL A 53 2.99 6.47 6.80
N LYS A 54 3.64 6.52 7.97
CA LYS A 54 5.09 6.35 8.07
C LYS A 54 5.52 4.99 7.53
N SER A 55 4.84 3.92 7.94
CA SER A 55 5.17 2.55 7.55
C SER A 55 4.97 2.27 6.06
N LEU A 56 3.97 2.93 5.44
CA LEU A 56 3.77 2.89 3.98
C LEU A 56 4.84 3.68 3.23
N LYS A 57 5.36 4.77 3.81
CA LYS A 57 6.44 5.57 3.21
C LYS A 57 7.80 4.87 3.33
N ASP A 58 8.08 4.23 4.46
CA ASP A 58 9.33 3.50 4.69
C ASP A 58 9.32 2.05 4.15
N GLY A 59 8.15 1.54 3.76
CA GLY A 59 7.98 0.26 3.08
C GLY A 59 7.90 -0.95 4.02
N SER A 60 7.81 -0.72 5.35
CA SER A 60 7.58 -1.76 6.36
C SER A 60 6.14 -2.30 6.36
N ILE A 61 5.17 -1.47 5.95
CA ILE A 61 3.83 -1.90 5.53
C ILE A 61 3.72 -1.66 4.02
N ARG A 62 3.15 -2.62 3.29
CA ARG A 62 2.89 -2.52 1.85
C ARG A 62 1.43 -2.79 1.55
N PHE A 63 0.95 -2.32 0.40
CA PHE A 63 -0.36 -2.71 -0.11
C PHE A 63 -0.34 -4.20 -0.48
N ALA A 64 -1.41 -4.95 -0.17
CA ALA A 64 -1.44 -6.38 -0.47
C ALA A 64 -1.35 -6.66 -1.98
N ALA A 65 -1.87 -5.73 -2.80
CA ALA A 65 -1.79 -5.78 -4.26
C ALA A 65 -0.35 -5.78 -4.81
N GLU A 66 0.64 -5.36 -4.04
CA GLU A 66 2.06 -5.39 -4.45
C GLU A 66 2.68 -6.80 -4.38
N GLN A 67 2.07 -7.74 -3.65
CA GLN A 67 2.55 -9.12 -3.49
C GLN A 67 1.36 -10.10 -3.42
N PRO A 68 0.60 -10.27 -4.52
CA PRO A 68 -0.64 -11.06 -4.51
C PRO A 68 -0.40 -12.55 -4.23
N GLU A 69 0.80 -13.08 -4.49
CA GLU A 69 1.16 -14.47 -4.22
C GLU A 69 1.51 -14.81 -2.76
N LYS A 70 1.86 -13.83 -1.91
CA LYS A 70 2.22 -14.09 -0.50
C LYS A 70 0.97 -14.05 0.37
N ARG A 71 0.44 -15.22 0.68
CA ARG A 71 -0.63 -15.45 1.67
C ARG A 71 -0.10 -16.11 2.92
#